data_AF-A0A914VFJ3-F1
#
_entry.id   AF-A0A914VFJ3-F1
#
_cell.length_a   1.000
_cell.length_b   1.000
_cell.length_c   1.000
_cell.angle_alpha   90.00
_cell.angle_beta   90.00
_cell.angle_gamma   90.00
#
_symmetry.space_group_name_H-M   'P 1'
#
loop_
_entity.id
_entity.type
_entity.pdbx_description
1 polymer ?
#
loop_
_entity_poly.entity_id
_entity_poly.type
_entity_poly.pdbx_seq_one_letter_code
_entity_poly.pdbx_strand_id
1 'polypeptide(L)'
;MLKQALLLVKLETIQNCFRKAAFPDDSCGNDYDNIRQQEDNMTSDCLPPALSIEEFTEWVSSDNDVACYGDLTDAEIIAQAWHTDMPAEEDDDEEEQEALRKPTRQEALAALDTLRSYFDAKINE
;
A
#
# COMPACT_ATOMS: atom_id res chain seq x y z
N MET A 1 -16.32 -19.27 -6.36
CA MET A 1 -17.51 -18.73 -5.65
C MET A 1 -17.60 -17.19 -5.59
N LEU A 2 -16.55 -16.42 -5.95
CA LEU A 2 -16.57 -14.95 -5.86
C LEU A 2 -17.64 -14.25 -6.73
N LYS A 3 -18.01 -14.80 -7.90
CA LYS A 3 -18.94 -14.15 -8.83
C LYS A 3 -20.37 -14.02 -8.29
N GLN A 4 -20.78 -14.90 -7.36
CA GLN A 4 -22.11 -14.83 -6.71
C GLN A 4 -22.14 -13.87 -5.52
N ALA A 5 -21.00 -13.67 -4.83
CA ALA A 5 -20.94 -12.79 -3.67
C ALA A 5 -21.30 -11.34 -4.03
N LEU A 6 -20.82 -10.85 -5.17
CA LEU A 6 -21.13 -9.49 -5.68
C LEU A 6 -22.60 -9.32 -6.10
N LEU A 7 -23.26 -10.39 -6.54
CA LEU A 7 -24.68 -10.38 -6.92
C LEU A 7 -25.63 -10.35 -5.70
N LEU A 8 -25.14 -10.74 -4.53
CA LEU A 8 -25.90 -10.71 -3.28
C LEU A 8 -25.71 -9.40 -2.49
N VAL A 9 -24.79 -8.54 -2.93
CA VAL A 9 -24.61 -7.22 -2.32
C VAL A 9 -25.80 -6.35 -2.69
N LYS A 10 -26.49 -5.87 -1.65
CA LYS A 10 -27.60 -4.91 -1.84
C LYS A 10 -27.05 -3.54 -2.18
N LEU A 11 -27.79 -2.78 -2.99
CA LEU A 11 -27.40 -1.42 -3.38
C LEU A 11 -27.11 -0.51 -2.17
N GLU A 12 -27.89 -0.66 -1.08
CA GLU A 12 -27.70 0.09 0.16
C GLU A 12 -26.37 -0.24 0.84
N THR A 13 -25.86 -1.47 0.67
CA THR A 13 -24.56 -1.87 1.21
C THR A 13 -23.45 -1.12 0.47
N ILE A 14 -23.55 -1.03 -0.86
CA ILE A 14 -22.61 -0.27 -1.69
C ILE A 14 -22.64 1.20 -1.28
N GLN A 15 -23.82 1.82 -1.19
CA GLN A 15 -23.99 3.22 -0.78
C GLN A 15 -23.41 3.51 0.61
N ASN A 16 -23.64 2.62 1.58
CA ASN A 16 -23.09 2.77 2.93
C ASN A 16 -21.56 2.67 2.96
N CYS A 17 -20.95 1.84 2.10
CA CYS A 17 -19.50 1.78 1.97
C CYS A 17 -18.93 3.10 1.44
N PHE A 18 -19.52 3.69 0.40
CA PHE A 18 -19.13 5.01 -0.11
C PHE A 18 -19.30 6.11 0.96
N ARG A 19 -20.42 6.11 1.69
CA ARG A 19 -20.66 7.07 2.79
C ARG A 19 -19.62 6.94 3.91
N LYS A 20 -19.23 5.72 4.28
CA LYS A 20 -18.19 5.47 5.31
C LYS A 20 -16.79 5.83 4.83
N ALA A 21 -16.52 5.67 3.54
CA ALA A 21 -15.26 6.08 2.92
C ALA A 21 -15.18 7.60 2.68
N ALA A 22 -16.10 8.38 3.26
CA ALA A 22 -16.15 9.84 3.16
C ALA A 22 -16.25 10.37 1.72
N PHE A 23 -16.81 9.57 0.79
CA PHE A 23 -17.21 10.12 -0.50
C PHE A 23 -18.37 11.10 -0.26
N PRO A 24 -18.26 12.32 -0.77
CA PRO A 24 -19.30 13.32 -0.58
C PRO A 24 -20.62 12.85 -1.21
N ASP A 25 -21.69 12.87 -0.43
CA ASP A 25 -23.05 12.71 -0.95
C ASP A 25 -23.32 13.88 -1.91
N ASP A 26 -24.05 13.70 -3.02
CA ASP A 26 -24.32 14.73 -4.04
C ASP A 26 -25.04 16.01 -3.51
N SER A 27 -25.31 16.07 -2.20
CA SER A 27 -25.70 17.29 -1.47
C SER A 27 -24.54 18.23 -1.14
N CYS A 28 -23.29 17.79 -1.32
CA CYS A 28 -22.10 18.63 -1.25
C CYS A 28 -21.93 19.27 -2.63
N GLY A 29 -22.20 20.58 -2.75
CA GLY A 29 -22.08 21.31 -4.00
C GLY A 29 -20.77 21.00 -4.75
N ASN A 30 -20.89 20.87 -6.07
CA ASN A 30 -19.81 20.65 -7.03
C ASN A 30 -18.48 21.32 -6.63
N ASP A 31 -17.64 20.60 -5.90
CA ASP A 31 -16.25 20.97 -5.64
C ASP A 31 -15.29 20.03 -6.40
N TYR A 32 -15.82 19.29 -7.38
CA TYR A 32 -15.04 18.53 -8.35
C TYR A 32 -14.13 19.43 -9.21
N ASP A 33 -14.41 20.74 -9.27
CA ASP A 33 -13.55 21.73 -9.95
C ASP A 33 -12.30 22.10 -9.13
N ASN A 34 -12.29 21.91 -7.81
CA ASN A 34 -11.09 22.17 -6.98
C ASN A 34 -10.13 20.98 -6.92
N ILE A 35 -10.63 19.74 -7.06
CA ILE A 35 -9.77 18.54 -7.11
C ILE A 35 -8.98 18.50 -8.42
N ARG A 36 -9.60 18.91 -9.55
CA ARG A 36 -8.90 19.02 -10.85
C ARG A 36 -7.75 20.04 -10.84
N GLN A 37 -7.92 21.15 -10.13
CA GLN A 37 -6.89 22.20 -10.08
C GLN A 37 -5.64 21.81 -9.29
N GLN A 38 -5.69 20.75 -8.47
CA GLN A 38 -4.51 20.28 -7.73
C GLN A 38 -3.64 19.33 -8.56
N GLU A 39 -4.21 18.66 -9.56
CA GLU A 39 -3.48 17.77 -10.50
C GLU A 39 -2.86 18.54 -11.68
N ASP A 40 -3.41 19.71 -12.05
CA ASP A 40 -2.88 20.57 -13.11
C ASP A 40 -1.52 21.24 -12.76
N ASN A 41 -1.01 21.04 -11.55
CA ASN A 41 0.29 21.57 -11.10
C ASN A 41 1.43 20.53 -11.19
N MET A 42 1.15 19.30 -11.64
CA MET A 42 2.19 18.44 -12.21
C MET A 42 2.40 18.89 -13.65
N THR A 43 3.50 19.60 -13.91
CA THR A 43 3.98 19.80 -15.27
C THR A 43 4.05 18.44 -15.97
N SER A 44 3.47 18.35 -17.17
CA SER A 44 3.45 17.15 -18.03
C SER A 44 4.83 16.51 -18.24
N ASP A 45 5.91 17.20 -17.88
CA ASP A 45 7.31 16.77 -17.92
C ASP A 45 7.66 15.73 -16.83
N CYS A 46 6.80 15.51 -15.84
CA CYS A 46 7.01 14.54 -14.76
C CYS A 46 6.28 13.21 -14.96
N LEU A 47 5.44 13.09 -16.00
CA LEU A 47 4.75 11.84 -16.30
C LEU A 47 5.63 10.98 -17.22
N PRO A 48 5.84 9.68 -16.89
CA PRO A 48 6.51 8.78 -17.81
C PRO A 48 5.75 8.72 -19.15
N PRO A 49 6.44 8.48 -20.27
CA PRO A 49 5.79 8.38 -21.57
C PRO A 49 4.67 7.33 -21.51
N ALA A 50 3.55 7.61 -22.17
CA ALA A 50 2.46 6.66 -22.28
C ALA A 50 2.96 5.36 -22.90
N LEU A 51 2.66 4.23 -22.27
CA LEU A 51 2.95 2.90 -22.80
C LEU A 51 2.21 2.73 -24.13
N SER A 52 2.87 2.07 -25.08
CA SER A 52 2.18 1.52 -26.26
C SER A 52 1.16 0.46 -25.83
N ILE A 53 0.21 0.16 -26.72
CA ILE A 53 -0.82 -0.86 -26.46
C ILE A 53 -0.14 -2.22 -26.24
N GLU A 54 0.94 -2.49 -26.96
CA GLU A 54 1.74 -3.70 -26.87
C GLU A 54 2.45 -3.81 -25.51
N GLU A 55 3.14 -2.75 -25.06
CA GLU A 55 3.81 -2.72 -23.75
C GLU A 55 2.81 -2.84 -22.59
N PHE A 56 1.64 -2.21 -22.72
CA PHE A 56 0.57 -2.35 -21.74
C PHE A 56 0.04 -3.79 -21.69
N THR A 57 -0.16 -4.42 -22.85
CA THR A 57 -0.66 -5.80 -22.94
C THR A 57 0.34 -6.79 -22.35
N GLU A 58 1.63 -6.60 -22.59
CA GLU A 58 2.71 -7.41 -21.99
C GLU A 58 2.75 -7.23 -20.46
N TRP A 59 2.67 -5.99 -19.98
CA TRP A 59 2.63 -5.71 -18.55
C TRP A 59 1.43 -6.36 -17.84
N VAL A 60 0.23 -6.20 -18.40
CA VAL A 60 -1.00 -6.83 -17.87
C VAL A 60 -0.91 -8.36 -17.88
N SER A 61 -0.19 -8.93 -18.85
CA SER A 61 -0.09 -10.38 -19.01
C SER A 61 1.07 -11.00 -18.25
N SER A 62 1.86 -10.21 -17.52
CA SER A 62 3.10 -10.67 -16.89
C SER A 62 2.91 -11.75 -15.82
N ASP A 63 1.72 -11.87 -15.24
CA ASP A 63 1.37 -12.85 -14.23
C ASP A 63 0.39 -13.94 -14.73
N ASN A 64 0.04 -13.95 -16.02
CA ASN A 64 -0.94 -14.90 -16.57
C ASN A 64 -0.56 -16.37 -16.34
N ASP A 65 0.74 -16.67 -16.34
CA ASP A 65 1.27 -18.03 -16.12
C ASP A 65 1.65 -18.29 -14.65
N VAL A 66 1.39 -17.34 -13.75
CA VAL A 66 1.63 -17.50 -12.32
C VAL A 66 0.39 -18.10 -11.67
N ALA A 67 0.59 -19.18 -10.90
CA ALA A 67 -0.47 -19.78 -10.11
C ALA A 67 -0.99 -18.77 -9.07
N CYS A 68 -2.16 -18.18 -9.33
CA CYS A 68 -2.76 -17.16 -8.46
C CYS A 68 -3.73 -17.74 -7.42
N TYR A 69 -3.93 -19.06 -7.44
CA TYR A 69 -4.70 -19.81 -6.44
C TYR A 69 -4.12 -21.23 -6.31
N GLY A 70 -4.21 -21.77 -5.10
CA GLY A 70 -3.96 -23.19 -4.83
C GLY A 70 -5.27 -23.96 -4.73
N ASP A 71 -5.25 -25.25 -5.06
CA ASP A 71 -6.37 -26.16 -4.88
C ASP A 71 -6.36 -26.74 -3.46
N LEU A 72 -6.62 -25.88 -2.46
CA LEU A 72 -6.88 -26.38 -1.11
C LEU A 72 -8.33 -26.86 -1.05
N THR A 73 -8.52 -28.08 -0.53
CA THR A 73 -9.84 -28.59 -0.18
C THR A 73 -10.38 -27.86 1.04
N ASP A 74 -11.71 -27.80 1.18
CA ASP A 74 -12.35 -27.20 2.36
C ASP A 74 -11.80 -27.78 3.67
N ALA A 75 -11.47 -29.08 3.70
CA ALA A 75 -10.88 -29.75 4.85
C ALA A 75 -9.47 -29.20 5.19
N GLU A 76 -8.65 -28.92 4.18
CA GLU A 76 -7.30 -28.34 4.36
C GLU A 76 -7.36 -26.87 4.78
N ILE A 77 -8.29 -26.09 4.23
CA ILE A 77 -8.53 -24.70 4.63
C ILE A 77 -8.95 -24.63 6.11
N ILE A 78 -9.89 -25.48 6.49
CA ILE A 78 -10.40 -25.55 7.87
C ILE A 78 -9.31 -26.03 8.83
N ALA A 79 -8.50 -27.02 8.43
CA ALA A 79 -7.37 -27.48 9.23
C ALA A 79 -6.35 -26.36 9.47
N GLN A 80 -5.99 -25.58 8.43
CA GLN A 80 -5.10 -24.43 8.59
C GLN A 80 -5.69 -23.39 9.56
N ALA A 81 -6.96 -23.03 9.40
CA ALA A 81 -7.64 -22.06 10.24
C ALA A 81 -7.76 -22.52 11.71
N TRP A 82 -7.93 -23.82 11.96
CA TRP A 82 -7.97 -24.36 13.33
C TRP A 82 -6.58 -24.54 13.95
N HIS A 83 -5.53 -24.71 13.15
CA HIS A 83 -4.16 -24.74 13.64
C HIS A 83 -3.57 -23.33 13.89
N THR A 84 -4.27 -22.25 13.49
CA THR A 84 -3.86 -20.86 13.75
C THR A 84 -4.15 -20.37 15.20
N ASP A 85 -4.74 -21.19 16.06
CA ASP A 85 -4.82 -20.89 17.51
C ASP A 85 -3.54 -21.27 18.29
N MET A 86 -2.49 -21.74 17.60
CA MET A 86 -1.15 -21.65 18.18
C MET A 86 -0.75 -20.17 18.25
N PRO A 87 -0.15 -19.71 19.36
CA PRO A 87 0.40 -18.36 19.41
C PRO A 87 1.27 -18.20 18.17
N ALA A 88 1.16 -17.06 17.50
CA ALA A 88 2.09 -16.66 16.48
C ALA A 88 3.49 -16.78 17.07
N GLU A 89 4.15 -17.91 16.84
CA GLU A 89 5.57 -17.93 16.60
C GLU A 89 5.68 -17.02 15.39
N GLU A 90 6.09 -15.77 15.66
CA GLU A 90 6.68 -14.91 14.65
C GLU A 90 7.63 -15.83 13.87
N ASP A 91 7.27 -16.10 12.62
CA ASP A 91 8.14 -16.75 11.66
C ASP A 91 9.31 -15.78 11.48
N ASP A 92 10.27 -15.92 12.37
CA ASP A 92 11.61 -15.38 12.31
C ASP A 92 12.28 -16.15 11.17
N ASP A 93 11.90 -15.80 9.95
CA ASP A 93 12.81 -15.85 8.82
C ASP A 93 14.02 -15.01 9.27
N GLU A 94 15.00 -15.69 9.86
CA GLU A 94 16.35 -15.22 10.15
C GLU A 94 17.06 -14.84 8.83
N GLU A 95 16.53 -13.88 8.07
CA GLU A 95 17.41 -12.87 7.55
C GLU A 95 17.80 -12.01 8.75
N GLU A 96 19.06 -12.13 9.14
CA GLU A 96 19.79 -11.34 10.14
C GLU A 96 19.76 -9.84 9.78
N GLN A 97 18.57 -9.25 9.65
CA GLN A 97 18.37 -7.82 9.69
C GLN A 97 18.45 -7.48 11.16
N GLU A 98 19.66 -7.11 11.62
CA GLU A 98 19.85 -6.42 12.88
C GLU A 98 18.70 -5.42 13.04
N ALA A 99 17.76 -5.75 13.92
CA ALA A 99 16.57 -4.93 14.11
C ALA A 99 17.06 -3.53 14.47
N LEU A 100 16.99 -2.61 13.52
CA LEU A 100 17.57 -1.28 13.66
C LEU A 100 16.94 -0.65 14.89
N ARG A 101 17.70 -0.62 15.98
CA ARG A 101 17.25 -0.11 17.28
C ARG A 101 16.73 1.29 17.03
N LYS A 102 15.44 1.51 17.27
CA LYS A 102 14.84 2.84 17.19
C LYS A 102 15.57 3.75 18.18
N PRO A 103 16.29 4.79 17.71
CA PRO A 103 17.04 5.64 18.60
C PRO A 103 16.08 6.39 19.51
N THR A 104 16.47 6.50 20.78
CA THR A 104 15.79 7.40 21.71
C THR A 104 15.97 8.85 21.26
N ARG A 105 15.07 9.73 21.71
CA ARG A 105 15.15 11.16 21.40
C ARG A 105 16.53 11.76 21.74
N GLN A 106 17.15 11.33 22.83
CA GLN A 106 18.45 11.83 23.26
C GLN A 106 19.57 11.35 22.33
N GLU A 107 19.54 10.08 21.91
CA GLU A 107 20.49 9.53 20.94
C GLU A 107 20.36 10.23 19.58
N ALA A 108 19.14 10.50 19.14
CA ALA A 108 18.89 11.24 17.89
C ALA A 108 19.44 12.67 17.93
N LEU A 109 19.25 13.39 19.05
CA LEU A 109 19.79 14.75 19.21
C LEU A 109 21.32 14.75 19.25
N ALA A 110 21.94 13.79 19.93
CA ALA A 110 23.40 13.67 19.97
C ALA A 110 23.99 13.35 18.57
N ALA A 111 23.29 12.53 17.77
CA ALA A 111 23.70 12.25 16.40
C ALA A 111 23.62 13.49 15.50
N LEU A 112 22.60 14.35 15.68
CA LEU A 112 22.48 15.62 14.96
C LEU A 112 23.60 16.61 15.32
N ASP A 113 23.96 16.72 16.60
CA ASP A 113 25.08 17.59 17.03
C ASP A 113 26.42 17.11 16.45
N THR A 114 26.59 15.79 16.35
CA THR A 114 27.77 15.18 15.72
C THR A 114 27.84 15.50 14.23
N LEU A 115 26.72 15.33 13.51
CA LEU A 115 26.62 15.65 12.08
C LEU A 115 26.91 17.12 11.81
N ARG A 116 26.35 18.01 12.64
CA ARG A 116 26.57 19.46 12.55
C ARG A 116 28.04 19.82 12.74
N SER A 117 28.68 19.26 13.76
CA SER A 117 30.11 19.49 14.04
C SER A 117 31.01 19.04 12.88
N TYR A 118 30.66 17.95 12.19
CA TYR A 118 31.38 17.48 11.02
C TYR A 118 31.30 18.48 9.85
N PHE A 119 30.10 18.99 9.55
CA PHE A 119 29.92 19.99 8.49
C PHE A 119 30.58 21.33 8.84
N ASP A 120 30.48 21.77 10.10
CA ASP A 120 31.14 22.99 10.56
C ASP A 120 32.67 22.87 10.46
N ALA A 121 33.23 21.69 10.72
CA ALA A 121 34.66 21.43 10.51
C ALA A 121 35.04 21.42 9.02
N LYS A 122 34.19 20.89 8.14
CA LYS A 122 34.40 20.84 6.69
C LYS A 122 34.21 22.18 5.97
N ILE A 123 33.46 23.11 6.55
CA ILE A 123 33.27 24.47 6.03
C ILE A 123 34.44 25.40 6.41
N ASN A 124 35.15 25.08 7.50
CA ASN A 124 36.30 25.84 8.00
C ASN A 124 37.67 25.29 7.51
N GLU A 125 37.66 24.34 6.57
CA GLU A 125 38.82 23.77 5.88
C GLU A 125 38.93 24.38 4.47
#